data_AF-A0A242MJT0-F1
#
_entry.id   AF-A0A242MJT0-F1
#
_cell.length_a   1.000
_cell.length_b   1.000
_cell.length_c   1.000
_cell.angle_alpha   90.00
_cell.angle_beta   90.00
_cell.angle_gamma   90.00
#
_symmetry.space_group_name_H-M   'P 1'
#
loop_
_entity.id
_entity.type
_entity.pdbx_description
1 polymer ?
#
loop_
_entity_poly.entity_id
_entity_poly.type
_entity_poly.pdbx_seq_one_letter_code
_entity_poly.pdbx_strand_id
1 'polypeptide(L)'
;MIDPIWAMSLGLLAVFIAVFAEGELHTRVIVGIGGLVWGMRLGIHLWKRNAGHDEDPRYHKFREQWGADANKKMFWFFQLQVVISMLLSIAFFVPAYRLTPPGALWVALAVLVWVVSIAGEALADHQLHAFKADPSNHGKVCRAGLWKYSRHPNYFFECVHWVAYIPLAVGSGSWIIAMLLPPVLMAWLLMKVSGVPMVEAESAKKRAGYADYMRTTSALIPWPPRQS
;
A
#
# COMPACT_ATOMS: atom_id res chain seq x y z
N MET A 1 4.22 15.25 -8.27
CA MET A 1 4.36 14.97 -6.81
C MET A 1 3.03 14.60 -6.13
N ILE A 2 2.04 14.09 -6.85
CA ILE A 2 0.68 13.92 -6.33
C ILE A 2 0.56 12.68 -5.42
N ASP A 3 1.16 11.55 -5.81
CA ASP A 3 1.07 10.31 -5.03
C ASP A 3 1.72 10.39 -3.62
N PRO A 4 2.89 11.04 -3.42
CA PRO A 4 3.41 11.31 -2.07
C PRO A 4 2.46 12.11 -1.19
N ILE A 5 1.86 13.18 -1.74
CA ILE A 5 0.94 14.05 -1.02
C ILE A 5 -0.33 13.29 -0.65
N TRP A 6 -0.84 12.46 -1.57
CA TRP A 6 -1.99 11.59 -1.32
C TRP A 6 -1.75 10.67 -0.11
N ALA A 7 -0.62 9.97 -0.07
CA ALA A 7 -0.28 9.07 1.04
C ALA A 7 -0.15 9.83 2.37
N MET A 8 0.55 10.97 2.37
CA MET A 8 0.69 11.80 3.57
C MET A 8 -0.65 12.38 4.04
N SER A 9 -1.51 12.81 3.11
CA SER A 9 -2.84 13.36 3.43
C SER A 9 -3.74 12.31 4.09
N LEU A 10 -3.66 11.05 3.67
CA LEU A 10 -4.41 9.96 4.26
C LEU A 10 -3.88 9.60 5.67
N GLY A 11 -2.56 9.67 5.87
CA GLY A 11 -1.97 9.55 7.20
C GLY A 11 -2.34 10.69 8.15
N LEU A 12 -2.37 11.93 7.65
CA LEU A 12 -2.85 13.09 8.42
C LEU A 12 -4.34 12.99 8.72
N LEU A 13 -5.15 12.42 7.81
CA LEU A 13 -6.56 12.14 8.05
C LEU A 13 -6.73 11.16 9.21
N ALA A 14 -5.88 10.13 9.33
CA ALA A 14 -5.92 9.22 10.47
C ALA A 14 -5.66 9.95 11.80
N VAL A 15 -4.72 10.89 11.82
CA VAL A 15 -4.46 11.75 13.00
C VAL A 15 -5.65 12.66 13.28
N PHE A 16 -6.21 13.30 12.26
CA PHE A 16 -7.40 14.14 12.40
C PHE A 16 -8.56 13.35 13.02
N ILE A 17 -8.85 12.15 12.51
CA ILE A 17 -9.88 11.26 13.06
C ILE A 17 -9.55 10.88 14.51
N ALA A 18 -8.29 10.55 14.81
CA ALA A 18 -7.89 10.21 16.17
C ALA A 18 -8.14 11.36 17.16
N VAL A 19 -7.94 12.62 16.74
CA VAL A 19 -8.16 13.81 17.57
C VAL A 19 -9.65 14.13 17.74
N PHE A 20 -10.44 14.07 16.68
CA PHE A 20 -11.82 14.56 16.68
C PHE A 20 -12.92 13.50 16.86
N ALA A 21 -12.60 12.21 16.72
CA ALA A 21 -13.59 11.16 16.96
C ALA A 21 -13.99 11.11 18.45
N GLU A 22 -15.19 10.59 18.75
CA GLU A 22 -15.72 10.52 20.12
C GLU A 22 -15.58 9.13 20.76
N GLY A 23 -14.92 8.20 20.07
CA GLY A 23 -14.69 6.85 20.58
C GLY A 23 -13.62 6.78 21.67
N GLU A 24 -13.32 5.55 22.06
CA GLU A 24 -12.36 5.18 23.10
C GLU A 24 -10.95 5.65 22.72
N LEU A 25 -10.26 6.28 23.70
CA LEU A 25 -9.01 7.01 23.48
C LEU A 25 -7.87 6.11 22.98
N HIS A 26 -7.64 4.96 23.59
CA HIS A 26 -6.54 4.07 23.23
C HIS A 26 -6.68 3.56 21.79
N THR A 27 -7.89 3.19 21.40
CA THR A 27 -8.22 2.72 20.04
C THR A 27 -7.95 3.81 19.02
N ARG A 28 -8.39 5.04 19.30
CA ARG A 28 -8.15 6.21 18.44
C ARG A 28 -6.66 6.51 18.29
N VAL A 29 -5.90 6.46 19.39
CA VAL A 29 -4.45 6.70 19.37
C VAL A 29 -3.73 5.65 18.54
N ILE A 30 -4.07 4.37 18.69
CA ILE A 30 -3.49 3.28 17.89
C ILE A 30 -3.75 3.49 16.40
N VAL A 31 -5.00 3.81 16.04
CA VAL A 31 -5.39 4.10 14.65
C VAL A 31 -4.62 5.30 14.09
N GLY A 32 -4.55 6.40 14.85
CA GLY A 32 -3.87 7.63 14.45
C GLY A 32 -2.37 7.42 14.23
N ILE A 33 -1.69 6.76 15.18
CA ILE A 33 -0.26 6.42 15.05
C ILE A 33 -0.04 5.47 13.86
N GLY A 34 -0.88 4.43 13.75
CA GLY A 34 -0.78 3.43 12.69
C GLY A 34 -0.87 4.06 11.30
N GLY A 35 -1.86 4.94 11.10
CA GLY A 35 -2.07 5.65 9.84
C GLY A 35 -1.01 6.72 9.57
N LEU A 36 -0.55 7.44 10.61
CA LEU A 36 0.49 8.45 10.47
C LEU A 36 1.82 7.85 10.03
N VAL A 37 2.27 6.80 10.72
CA VAL A 37 3.53 6.11 10.41
C VAL A 37 3.49 5.56 8.99
N TRP A 38 2.37 4.95 8.60
CA TRP A 38 2.18 4.47 7.24
C TRP A 38 2.20 5.60 6.19
N GLY A 39 1.41 6.65 6.39
CA GLY A 39 1.30 7.76 5.43
C GLY A 39 2.62 8.52 5.28
N MET A 40 3.35 8.73 6.38
CA MET A 40 4.70 9.31 6.35
C MET A 40 5.69 8.39 5.65
N ARG A 41 5.73 7.11 5.98
CA ARG A 41 6.64 6.13 5.37
C ARG A 41 6.43 6.08 3.85
N LEU A 42 5.20 5.85 3.41
CA LEU A 42 4.86 5.75 2.00
C LEU A 42 5.09 7.09 1.28
N GLY A 43 4.67 8.19 1.90
CA GLY A 43 4.90 9.55 1.39
C GLY A 43 6.38 9.85 1.17
N ILE A 44 7.24 9.59 2.16
CA ILE A 44 8.70 9.81 2.07
C ILE A 44 9.32 8.90 1.00
N HIS A 45 8.91 7.63 0.94
CA HIS A 45 9.40 6.69 -0.07
C HIS A 45 9.09 7.19 -1.49
N LEU A 46 7.84 7.56 -1.75
CA LEU A 46 7.41 8.08 -3.06
C LEU A 46 8.06 9.44 -3.37
N TRP A 47 8.26 10.29 -2.35
CA TRP A 47 8.93 11.57 -2.51
C TRP A 47 10.39 11.37 -2.94
N LYS A 48 11.15 10.52 -2.24
CA LYS A 48 12.54 10.20 -2.60
C LYS A 48 12.65 9.60 -4.00
N ARG A 49 11.70 8.75 -4.39
CA ARG A 49 11.66 8.13 -5.71
C ARG A 49 11.41 9.14 -6.83
N ASN A 50 10.53 10.11 -6.60
CA ASN A 50 10.12 11.08 -7.61
C ASN A 50 10.91 12.40 -7.52
N ALA A 51 11.76 12.60 -6.51
CA ALA A 51 12.62 13.78 -6.39
C ALA A 51 13.59 13.86 -7.58
N GLY A 52 13.68 15.04 -8.21
CA GLY A 52 14.54 15.29 -9.37
C GLY A 52 13.95 14.93 -10.73
N HIS A 53 12.67 14.51 -10.79
CA HIS A 53 11.95 14.33 -12.06
C HIS A 53 10.85 15.40 -12.19
N ASP A 54 10.77 16.07 -13.35
CA ASP A 54 9.81 17.17 -13.58
C ASP A 54 8.34 16.70 -13.50
N GLU A 55 8.05 15.49 -13.98
CA GLU A 55 6.73 14.87 -13.88
C GLU A 55 6.88 13.35 -13.71
N ASP A 56 5.91 12.70 -13.04
CA ASP A 56 5.89 11.24 -13.01
C ASP A 56 5.66 10.72 -14.45
N PRO A 57 6.49 9.81 -14.97
CA PRO A 57 6.37 9.29 -16.33
C PRO A 57 4.98 8.72 -16.66
N ARG A 58 4.23 8.30 -15.65
CA ARG A 58 2.83 7.86 -15.81
C ARG A 58 1.90 9.00 -16.24
N TYR A 59 1.99 10.16 -15.59
CA TYR A 59 1.12 11.29 -15.92
C TYR A 59 1.47 11.89 -17.28
N HIS A 60 2.74 11.91 -17.64
CA HIS A 60 3.17 12.30 -18.98
C HIS A 60 2.55 11.39 -20.05
N LYS A 61 2.63 10.07 -19.88
CA LYS A 61 1.99 9.10 -20.79
C LYS A 61 0.47 9.28 -20.86
N PHE A 62 -0.19 9.60 -19.75
CA PHE A 62 -1.63 9.88 -19.77
C PHE A 62 -1.95 11.14 -20.55
N ARG A 63 -1.16 12.21 -20.42
CA ARG A 63 -1.33 13.43 -21.22
C ARG A 63 -1.15 13.14 -22.71
N GLU A 64 -0.12 12.39 -23.08
CA GLU A 64 0.11 11.97 -24.47
C GLU A 64 -1.05 11.13 -25.03
N GLN A 65 -1.53 10.15 -24.26
CA GLN A 65 -2.61 9.25 -24.68
C GLN A 65 -3.98 9.95 -24.73
N TRP A 66 -4.22 10.93 -23.87
CA TRP A 66 -5.52 11.59 -23.76
C TRP A 66 -5.63 12.87 -24.58
N GLY A 67 -4.52 13.41 -25.09
CA GLY A 67 -4.48 14.53 -26.02
C GLY A 67 -5.27 15.74 -25.52
N ALA A 68 -6.18 16.26 -26.33
CA ALA A 68 -7.00 17.43 -26.00
C ALA A 68 -7.88 17.25 -24.75
N ASP A 69 -8.29 16.01 -24.45
CA ASP A 69 -9.11 15.69 -23.28
C ASP A 69 -8.28 15.43 -22.00
N ALA A 70 -6.96 15.58 -22.05
CA ALA A 70 -6.07 15.23 -20.93
C ALA A 70 -6.47 15.92 -19.63
N ASN A 71 -6.74 17.23 -19.65
CA ASN A 71 -7.13 17.97 -18.44
C ASN A 71 -8.45 17.45 -17.84
N LYS A 72 -9.46 17.17 -18.68
CA LYS A 72 -10.76 16.65 -18.24
C LYS A 72 -10.63 15.24 -17.64
N LYS A 73 -9.86 14.36 -18.30
CA LYS A 73 -9.64 12.99 -17.82
C LYS A 73 -8.76 12.96 -16.56
N MET A 74 -7.75 13.83 -16.46
CA MET A 74 -6.96 13.99 -15.24
C MET A 74 -7.82 14.48 -14.07
N PHE A 75 -8.73 15.43 -14.31
CA PHE A 75 -9.67 15.88 -13.27
C PHE A 75 -10.47 14.69 -12.71
N TRP A 76 -11.12 13.91 -13.56
CA TRP A 76 -11.89 12.72 -13.12
C TRP A 76 -11.01 11.65 -12.48
N PHE A 77 -9.78 11.47 -12.97
CA PHE A 77 -8.82 10.56 -12.36
C PHE A 77 -8.48 10.97 -10.91
N PHE A 78 -8.27 12.26 -10.64
CA PHE A 78 -8.03 12.74 -9.28
C PHE A 78 -9.28 12.69 -8.41
N GLN A 79 -10.48 12.95 -8.97
CA GLN A 79 -11.73 12.74 -8.23
C GLN A 79 -11.90 11.28 -7.80
N LEU A 80 -11.53 10.34 -8.67
CA LEU A 80 -11.52 8.92 -8.31
C LEU A 80 -10.54 8.63 -7.17
N GLN A 81 -9.36 9.24 -7.15
CA GLN A 81 -8.42 9.12 -6.03
C GLN A 81 -8.99 9.66 -4.72
N VAL A 82 -9.76 10.76 -4.75
CA VAL A 82 -10.46 11.29 -3.57
C VAL A 82 -11.50 10.31 -3.05
N VAL A 83 -12.34 9.75 -3.94
CA VAL A 83 -13.33 8.73 -3.56
C VAL A 83 -12.63 7.50 -2.95
N ILE A 84 -11.54 7.05 -3.55
CA ILE A 84 -10.74 5.95 -3.01
C ILE A 84 -10.21 6.28 -1.61
N SER A 85 -9.68 7.48 -1.38
CA SER A 85 -9.23 7.91 -0.05
C SER A 85 -10.36 7.87 0.98
N MET A 86 -11.55 8.32 0.60
CA MET A 86 -12.73 8.26 1.47
C MET A 86 -13.07 6.82 1.84
N LEU A 87 -13.05 5.89 0.88
CA LEU A 87 -13.31 4.47 1.14
C LEU A 87 -12.21 3.82 1.99
N LEU A 88 -10.94 4.15 1.77
CA LEU A 88 -9.84 3.67 2.61
C LEU A 88 -9.93 4.21 4.03
N SER A 89 -10.41 5.44 4.22
CA SER A 89 -10.56 6.06 5.53
C SER A 89 -11.53 5.32 6.46
N ILE A 90 -12.39 4.43 5.93
CA ILE A 90 -13.22 3.52 6.72
C ILE A 90 -12.38 2.71 7.71
N ALA A 91 -11.15 2.32 7.34
CA ALA A 91 -10.21 1.63 8.22
C ALA A 91 -9.90 2.41 9.50
N PHE A 92 -10.00 3.75 9.44
CA PHE A 92 -9.74 4.64 10.57
C PHE A 92 -11.04 5.01 11.28
N PHE A 93 -12.09 5.35 10.54
CA PHE A 93 -13.37 5.80 11.10
C PHE A 93 -14.05 4.76 11.98
N VAL A 94 -14.18 3.52 11.50
CA VAL A 94 -14.93 2.48 12.23
C VAL A 94 -14.35 2.20 13.62
N PRO A 95 -13.04 1.91 13.78
CA PRO A 95 -12.46 1.73 15.12
C PRO A 95 -12.43 3.02 15.94
N ALA A 96 -12.24 4.19 15.33
CA ALA A 96 -12.10 5.45 16.06
C ALA A 96 -13.41 5.99 16.67
N TYR A 97 -14.58 5.65 16.11
CA TYR A 97 -15.89 6.04 16.65
C TYR A 97 -16.50 5.00 17.60
N ARG A 98 -15.77 3.95 17.91
CA ARG A 98 -16.23 2.92 18.84
C ARG A 98 -16.16 3.41 20.28
N LEU A 99 -17.28 3.38 20.98
CA LEU A 99 -17.37 3.82 22.39
C LEU A 99 -16.82 2.79 23.39
N THR A 100 -16.85 1.50 23.04
CA THR A 100 -16.36 0.42 23.90
C THR A 100 -14.94 0.01 23.50
N PRO A 101 -14.03 -0.23 24.45
CA PRO A 101 -12.70 -0.71 24.10
C PRO A 101 -12.78 -2.09 23.42
N PRO A 102 -11.97 -2.34 22.37
CA PRO A 102 -11.76 -3.69 21.87
C PRO A 102 -11.14 -4.56 22.97
N GLY A 103 -11.43 -5.87 22.96
CA GLY A 103 -10.79 -6.79 23.89
C GLY A 103 -9.26 -6.78 23.74
N ALA A 104 -8.52 -6.95 24.84
CA ALA A 104 -7.06 -6.87 24.84
C ALA A 104 -6.38 -7.78 23.81
N LEU A 105 -6.93 -8.99 23.58
CA LEU A 105 -6.45 -9.91 22.56
C LEU A 105 -6.56 -9.33 21.14
N TRP A 106 -7.64 -8.60 20.84
CA TRP A 106 -7.84 -7.96 19.55
C TRP A 106 -6.90 -6.77 19.33
N VAL A 107 -6.64 -6.01 20.39
CA VAL A 107 -5.63 -4.95 20.36
C VAL A 107 -4.24 -5.53 20.11
N ALA A 108 -3.87 -6.59 20.83
CA ALA A 108 -2.59 -7.28 20.63
C ALA A 108 -2.46 -7.83 19.20
N LEU A 109 -3.53 -8.41 18.65
CA LEU A 109 -3.55 -8.90 17.27
C LEU A 109 -3.39 -7.76 16.25
N ALA A 110 -4.08 -6.63 16.42
CA ALA A 110 -3.93 -5.46 15.55
C ALA A 110 -2.48 -4.96 15.53
N VAL A 111 -1.89 -4.79 16.71
CA VAL A 111 -0.50 -4.34 16.87
C VAL A 111 0.47 -5.34 16.24
N LEU A 112 0.26 -6.64 16.45
CA LEU A 112 1.10 -7.69 15.86
C LEU A 112 1.06 -7.63 14.32
N VAL A 113 -0.14 -7.58 13.74
CA VAL A 113 -0.31 -7.51 12.27
C VAL A 113 0.33 -6.24 11.71
N TRP A 114 0.19 -5.10 12.41
CA TRP A 114 0.82 -3.84 12.03
C TRP A 114 2.36 -3.87 12.11
N VAL A 115 2.93 -4.48 13.15
CA VAL A 115 4.39 -4.65 13.25
C VAL A 115 4.90 -5.57 12.15
N VAL A 116 4.20 -6.70 11.89
CA VAL A 116 4.57 -7.63 10.83
C VAL A 116 4.49 -6.99 9.45
N SER A 117 3.50 -6.13 9.19
CA SER A 117 3.42 -5.40 7.91
C SER A 117 4.60 -4.46 7.72
N ILE A 118 4.88 -3.60 8.69
CA ILE A 118 5.99 -2.64 8.59
C ILE A 118 7.34 -3.36 8.49
N ALA A 119 7.59 -4.35 9.34
CA ALA A 119 8.84 -5.09 9.34
C ALA A 119 9.02 -5.90 8.05
N GLY A 120 7.96 -6.56 7.57
CA GLY A 120 7.99 -7.33 6.33
C GLY A 120 8.23 -6.46 5.11
N GLU A 121 7.60 -5.29 5.07
CA GLU A 121 7.79 -4.34 3.98
C GLU A 121 9.20 -3.74 3.98
N ALA A 122 9.70 -3.32 5.15
CA ALA A 122 11.07 -2.83 5.31
C ALA A 122 12.11 -3.90 4.91
N LEU A 123 11.87 -5.16 5.26
CA LEU A 123 12.73 -6.28 4.87
C LEU A 123 12.71 -6.51 3.36
N ALA A 124 11.52 -6.50 2.74
CA ALA A 124 11.37 -6.64 1.29
C ALA A 124 12.09 -5.52 0.53
N ASP A 125 11.91 -4.27 0.96
CA ASP A 125 12.55 -3.10 0.36
C ASP A 125 14.07 -3.15 0.54
N HIS A 126 14.56 -3.53 1.73
CA HIS A 126 15.99 -3.67 2.00
C HIS A 126 16.63 -4.74 1.11
N GLN A 127 16.00 -5.91 0.96
CA GLN A 127 16.47 -6.97 0.06
C GLN A 127 16.56 -6.49 -1.39
N LEU A 128 15.57 -5.74 -1.87
CA LEU A 128 15.58 -5.19 -3.21
C LEU A 128 16.67 -4.12 -3.38
N HIS A 129 16.84 -3.25 -2.38
CA HIS A 129 17.85 -2.21 -2.40
C HIS A 129 19.27 -2.80 -2.41
N ALA A 130 19.54 -3.77 -1.54
CA ALA A 130 20.82 -4.49 -1.50
C ALA A 130 21.11 -5.19 -2.83
N PHE A 131 20.11 -5.84 -3.44
CA PHE A 131 20.26 -6.47 -4.76
C PHE A 131 20.61 -5.46 -5.85
N LYS A 132 19.95 -4.29 -5.87
CA LYS A 132 20.19 -3.23 -6.87
C LYS A 132 21.51 -2.49 -6.68
N ALA A 133 22.03 -2.44 -5.45
CA ALA A 133 23.28 -1.76 -5.14
C ALA A 133 24.51 -2.48 -5.70
N ASP A 134 24.42 -3.80 -5.93
CA ASP A 134 25.47 -4.58 -6.57
C ASP A 134 25.41 -4.40 -8.11
N PRO A 135 26.45 -3.80 -8.74
CA PRO A 135 26.50 -3.59 -10.19
C PRO A 135 26.41 -4.89 -11.00
N SER A 136 26.81 -6.02 -10.42
CA SER A 136 26.75 -7.33 -11.09
C SER A 136 25.30 -7.80 -11.34
N ASN A 137 24.34 -7.19 -10.66
CA ASN A 137 22.91 -7.49 -10.77
C ASN A 137 22.16 -6.60 -11.77
N HIS A 138 22.87 -5.71 -12.48
CA HIS A 138 22.24 -4.86 -13.49
C HIS A 138 21.52 -5.71 -14.55
N GLY A 139 20.24 -5.41 -14.80
CA GLY A 139 19.42 -6.15 -15.77
C GLY A 139 18.93 -7.53 -15.30
N LYS A 140 19.34 -8.01 -14.12
CA LYS A 140 18.89 -9.29 -13.55
C LYS A 140 17.62 -9.14 -12.72
N VAL A 141 16.91 -10.25 -12.52
CA VAL A 141 15.70 -10.32 -11.71
C VAL A 141 16.05 -10.64 -10.26
N CYS A 142 15.56 -9.82 -9.32
CA CYS A 142 15.73 -10.08 -7.90
C CYS A 142 14.92 -11.32 -7.50
N ARG A 143 15.59 -12.32 -6.94
CA ARG A 143 14.98 -13.53 -6.36
C ARG A 143 15.51 -13.81 -4.95
N ALA A 144 16.02 -12.80 -4.26
CA ALA A 144 16.60 -12.92 -2.93
C ALA A 144 15.53 -12.83 -1.83
N GLY A 145 15.62 -13.69 -0.81
CA GLY A 145 14.74 -13.65 0.35
C GLY A 145 13.24 -13.74 -0.01
N LEU A 146 12.46 -12.73 0.39
CA LEU A 146 11.02 -12.66 0.15
C LEU A 146 10.67 -12.60 -1.34
N TRP A 147 11.57 -12.03 -2.16
CA TRP A 147 11.41 -11.94 -3.62
C TRP A 147 11.48 -13.32 -4.30
N LYS A 148 11.92 -14.37 -3.61
CA LYS A 148 11.82 -15.75 -4.12
C LYS A 148 10.37 -16.27 -4.10
N TYR A 149 9.57 -15.79 -3.16
CA TYR A 149 8.23 -16.31 -2.87
C TYR A 149 7.11 -15.43 -3.42
N SER A 150 7.38 -14.14 -3.60
CA SER A 150 6.46 -13.19 -4.21
C SER A 150 7.22 -12.25 -5.14
N ARG A 151 6.58 -11.83 -6.22
CA ARG A 151 7.09 -10.81 -7.14
C ARG A 151 6.99 -9.41 -6.58
N HIS A 152 6.07 -9.17 -5.64
CA HIS A 152 5.87 -7.88 -4.99
C HIS A 152 5.61 -8.10 -3.49
N PRO A 153 6.59 -8.61 -2.72
CA PRO A 153 6.41 -8.89 -1.30
C PRO A 153 6.14 -7.61 -0.49
N ASN A 154 6.71 -6.48 -0.89
CA ASN A 154 6.39 -5.18 -0.30
C ASN A 154 4.91 -4.80 -0.46
N TYR A 155 4.32 -5.02 -1.65
CA TYR A 155 2.88 -4.79 -1.87
C TYR A 155 1.98 -5.73 -1.06
N PHE A 156 2.46 -6.95 -0.78
CA PHE A 156 1.74 -7.85 0.11
C PHE A 156 1.67 -7.28 1.53
N PHE A 157 2.81 -6.85 2.08
CA PHE A 157 2.83 -6.27 3.42
C PHE A 157 2.07 -4.94 3.50
N GLU A 158 2.06 -4.15 2.41
CA GLU A 158 1.17 -3.01 2.25
C GLU A 158 -0.31 -3.44 2.40
N CYS A 159 -0.75 -4.53 1.77
CA CYS A 159 -2.11 -5.05 1.98
C CYS A 159 -2.34 -5.53 3.43
N VAL A 160 -1.34 -6.18 4.05
CA VAL A 160 -1.41 -6.63 5.45
C VAL A 160 -1.55 -5.44 6.41
N HIS A 161 -0.97 -4.29 6.11
CA HIS A 161 -1.15 -3.08 6.90
C HIS A 161 -2.64 -2.69 7.02
N TRP A 162 -3.39 -2.73 5.92
CA TRP A 162 -4.83 -2.42 5.93
C TRP A 162 -5.67 -3.44 6.70
N VAL A 163 -5.21 -4.68 6.79
CA VAL A 163 -5.85 -5.73 7.61
C VAL A 163 -5.65 -5.48 9.11
N ALA A 164 -4.59 -4.77 9.51
CA ALA A 164 -4.25 -4.53 10.92
C ALA A 164 -5.33 -3.77 11.70
N TYR A 165 -6.19 -3.03 11.02
CA TYR A 165 -7.28 -2.27 11.66
C TYR A 165 -8.54 -3.11 11.92
N ILE A 166 -8.73 -4.25 11.23
CA ILE A 166 -9.92 -5.10 11.38
C ILE A 166 -10.11 -5.60 12.82
N PRO A 167 -9.08 -6.10 13.53
CA PRO A 167 -9.23 -6.55 14.91
C PRO A 167 -9.77 -5.46 15.85
N LEU A 168 -9.37 -4.20 15.63
CA LEU A 168 -9.84 -3.06 16.44
C LEU A 168 -11.36 -2.82 16.28
N ALA A 169 -11.93 -3.21 15.14
CA ALA A 169 -13.35 -3.10 14.86
C ALA A 169 -14.18 -4.33 15.32
N VAL A 170 -13.57 -5.39 15.87
CA VAL A 170 -14.31 -6.59 16.27
C VAL A 170 -15.27 -6.28 17.43
N GLY A 171 -16.58 -6.41 17.16
CA GLY A 171 -17.64 -6.01 18.08
C GLY A 171 -18.37 -4.71 17.70
N SER A 172 -18.04 -4.09 16.57
CA SER A 172 -18.70 -2.87 16.06
C SER A 172 -20.03 -3.14 15.34
N GLY A 173 -20.68 -4.27 15.61
CA GLY A 173 -21.91 -4.69 14.92
C GLY A 173 -21.70 -4.90 13.42
N SER A 174 -22.65 -4.44 12.59
CA SER A 174 -22.62 -4.59 11.13
C SER A 174 -21.47 -3.85 10.44
N TRP A 175 -20.89 -2.83 11.09
CA TRP A 175 -19.76 -2.07 10.55
C TRP A 175 -18.48 -2.89 10.39
N ILE A 176 -18.36 -4.07 11.03
CA ILE A 176 -17.24 -4.98 10.83
C ILE A 176 -17.11 -5.44 9.36
N ILE A 177 -18.23 -5.53 8.63
CA ILE A 177 -18.22 -5.93 7.22
C ILE A 177 -17.57 -4.83 6.37
N ALA A 178 -17.79 -3.56 6.72
CA ALA A 178 -17.18 -2.42 6.02
C ALA A 178 -15.65 -2.42 6.15
N MET A 179 -15.09 -3.03 7.20
CA MET A 179 -13.64 -3.15 7.41
C MET A 179 -12.94 -4.09 6.42
N LEU A 180 -13.68 -4.90 5.67
CA LEU A 180 -13.12 -5.68 4.57
C LEU A 180 -12.86 -4.82 3.33
N LEU A 181 -13.50 -3.65 3.22
CA LEU A 181 -13.37 -2.79 2.04
C LEU A 181 -11.95 -2.23 1.88
N PRO A 182 -11.30 -1.62 2.89
CA PRO A 182 -9.97 -1.04 2.72
C PRO A 182 -8.89 -2.03 2.24
N PRO A 183 -8.71 -3.23 2.82
CA PRO A 183 -7.69 -4.16 2.33
C PRO A 183 -8.00 -4.71 0.93
N VAL A 184 -9.27 -4.96 0.61
CA VAL A 184 -9.67 -5.40 -0.74
C VAL A 184 -9.44 -4.29 -1.76
N LEU A 185 -9.81 -3.06 -1.43
CA LEU A 185 -9.61 -1.90 -2.30
C LEU A 185 -8.13 -1.63 -2.52
N MET A 186 -7.30 -1.68 -1.47
CA MET A 186 -5.85 -1.49 -1.63
C MET A 186 -5.22 -2.61 -2.46
N ALA A 187 -5.58 -3.87 -2.21
CA ALA A 187 -5.13 -4.98 -3.03
C ALA A 187 -5.52 -4.81 -4.51
N TRP A 188 -6.75 -4.36 -4.79
CA TRP A 188 -7.20 -4.07 -6.15
C TRP A 188 -6.41 -2.94 -6.82
N LEU A 189 -6.15 -1.84 -6.11
CA LEU A 189 -5.37 -0.70 -6.63
C LEU A 189 -3.94 -1.11 -6.99
N LEU A 190 -3.31 -1.91 -6.14
CA LEU A 190 -1.96 -2.42 -6.36
C LEU A 190 -1.94 -3.45 -7.49
N MET A 191 -2.91 -4.37 -7.55
CA MET A 191 -2.89 -5.47 -8.52
C MET A 191 -3.41 -5.10 -9.91
N LYS A 192 -4.31 -4.13 -10.02
CA LYS A 192 -5.03 -3.85 -11.28
C LYS A 192 -4.80 -2.46 -11.86
N VAL A 193 -4.60 -1.44 -11.01
CA VAL A 193 -4.58 -0.04 -11.50
C VAL A 193 -3.17 0.51 -11.64
N SER A 194 -2.36 0.46 -10.59
CA SER A 194 -1.14 1.28 -10.53
C SER A 194 0.13 0.55 -10.10
N GLY A 195 0.02 -0.56 -9.37
CA GLY A 195 1.19 -1.23 -8.81
C GLY A 195 1.83 -2.22 -9.79
N VAL A 196 1.28 -3.42 -9.83
CA VAL A 196 1.88 -4.60 -10.46
C VAL A 196 1.92 -4.48 -12.00
N PRO A 197 0.81 -4.19 -12.72
CA PRO A 197 0.82 -4.31 -14.19
C PRO A 197 1.83 -3.38 -14.87
N MET A 198 1.97 -2.16 -14.36
CA MET A 198 2.90 -1.16 -14.89
C MET A 198 4.36 -1.56 -14.63
N VAL A 199 4.69 -1.93 -13.39
CA VAL A 199 6.04 -2.32 -13.00
C VAL A 199 6.47 -3.61 -13.71
N GLU A 200 5.57 -4.56 -13.87
CA GLU A 200 5.85 -5.81 -14.57
C GLU A 200 6.02 -5.62 -16.07
N ALA A 201 5.18 -4.79 -16.71
CA ALA A 201 5.32 -4.49 -18.12
C ALA A 201 6.67 -3.81 -18.44
N GLU A 202 7.15 -2.94 -17.56
CA GLU A 202 8.47 -2.31 -17.72
C GLU A 202 9.61 -3.30 -17.42
N SER A 203 9.46 -4.10 -16.37
CA SER A 203 10.45 -5.10 -15.96
C SER A 203 10.63 -6.20 -17.01
N ALA A 204 9.54 -6.64 -17.64
CA ALA A 204 9.56 -7.61 -18.73
C ALA A 204 10.32 -7.11 -19.97
N LYS A 205 10.32 -5.79 -20.21
CA LYS A 205 11.09 -5.18 -21.30
C LYS A 205 12.57 -5.02 -20.98
N LYS A 206 12.90 -4.76 -19.71
CA LYS A 206 14.26 -4.39 -19.28
C LYS A 206 15.10 -5.56 -18.77
N ARG A 207 14.49 -6.67 -18.33
CA ARG A 207 15.19 -7.75 -17.63
C ARG A 207 15.00 -9.10 -18.30
N ALA A 208 16.12 -9.71 -18.71
CA ALA A 208 16.14 -11.08 -19.20
C ALA A 208 15.68 -12.05 -18.09
N GLY A 209 14.83 -13.03 -18.43
CA GLY A 209 14.31 -14.02 -17.48
C GLY A 209 13.15 -13.55 -16.59
N TYR A 210 12.63 -12.34 -16.78
CA TYR A 210 11.45 -11.86 -16.04
C TYR A 210 10.18 -12.63 -16.41
N ALA A 211 10.03 -13.06 -17.67
CA ALA A 211 8.90 -13.89 -18.09
C ALA A 211 8.83 -15.23 -17.31
N ASP A 212 9.97 -15.89 -17.12
CA ASP A 212 10.05 -17.10 -16.29
C ASP A 212 9.72 -16.83 -14.83
N TYR A 213 10.13 -15.66 -14.32
CA TYR A 213 9.81 -15.24 -12.97
C TYR A 213 8.29 -15.04 -12.79
N MET A 214 7.62 -14.42 -13.77
CA MET A 214 6.16 -14.26 -13.77
C MET A 214 5.41 -15.60 -13.80
N ARG A 215 5.96 -16.61 -14.49
CA ARG A 215 5.36 -17.96 -14.58
C ARG A 215 5.53 -18.77 -13.29
N THR A 216 6.69 -18.65 -12.65
CA THR A 216 7.07 -19.50 -11.52
C THR A 216 6.71 -18.90 -10.16
N THR A 217 6.66 -17.57 -10.03
CA THR A 217 6.52 -16.88 -8.74
C THR A 217 5.18 -16.16 -8.63
N SER A 218 4.54 -16.29 -7.46
CA SER A 218 3.29 -15.60 -7.13
C SER A 218 3.43 -14.08 -7.26
N ALA A 219 2.39 -13.39 -7.72
CA ALA A 219 2.44 -11.94 -7.90
C ALA A 219 2.49 -11.19 -6.55
N LEU A 220 1.68 -11.62 -5.57
CA LEU A 220 1.46 -10.88 -4.32
C LEU A 220 1.69 -11.77 -3.10
N ILE A 221 0.92 -12.85 -2.97
CA ILE A 221 0.99 -13.74 -1.80
C ILE A 221 2.34 -14.48 -1.80
N PRO A 222 3.17 -14.39 -0.73
CA PRO A 222 4.39 -15.17 -0.60
C PRO A 222 4.07 -16.66 -0.64
N TRP A 223 4.38 -17.33 -1.75
CA TRP A 223 4.09 -18.74 -1.96
C TRP A 223 5.32 -19.45 -2.55
N PRO A 224 5.57 -20.73 -2.22
CA PRO A 224 6.63 -21.50 -2.85
C PRO A 224 6.54 -21.44 -4.39
N PRO A 225 7.65 -21.16 -5.10
CA PRO A 225 7.63 -21.05 -6.55
C PRO A 225 7.24 -22.38 -7.19
N ARG A 226 6.49 -22.31 -8.28
CA ARG A 226 6.12 -23.49 -9.09
C ARG A 226 7.37 -24.02 -9.79
N GLN A 227 7.46 -25.34 -9.89
CA GLN A 227 8.49 -25.99 -10.70
C GLN A 227 8.23 -25.65 -12.18
N SER A 228 9.27 -25.19 -12.87
CA SER A 228 9.25 -24.79 -14.28
C SER A 228 9.43 -25.98 -15.21
#